data_AF-A0A968LJV6-F1
#
_entry.id   AF-A0A968LJV6-F1
#
_cell.length_a   1.000
_cell.length_b   1.000
_cell.length_c   1.000
_cell.angle_alpha   90.00
_cell.angle_beta   90.00
_cell.angle_gamma   90.00
#
_symmetry.space_group_name_H-M   'P 1'
#
loop_
_entity.id
_entity.type
_entity.pdbx_description
1 polymer ?
#
loop_
_entity_poly.entity_id
_entity_poly.type
_entity_poly.pdbx_seq_one_letter_code
_entity_poly.pdbx_strand_id
1 'polypeptide(L)'
;CGYERSPETHGWAVPRAGAAQWRWWYQQRLCVLIQQAGVTEAIALYSLQNSLSNATGNTPGQIKIWLWGWRTEAARQQLLRFFAQHRDQIHTVTMELPVHAVVHRGWGSIPHLTPVQMALPWMVRVVDLSHLPPVPLGNTTTPTSVAIAITDPLCPWNEGIWMWSDHQGILRCAPVPKSNAISPTVNATIEAVTALLYGTHTVAELSDRQWLKGDARSLEQFHTWFPPLAFYNPFKF
;
A
#
# COMPACT_ATOMS: atom_id res chain seq x y z
N CYS A 1 3.52 -6.72 18.62
CA CYS A 1 3.15 -5.87 17.47
C CYS A 1 1.85 -6.41 16.90
N GLY A 2 0.73 -5.71 17.12
CA GLY A 2 -0.53 -6.07 16.47
C GLY A 2 -0.43 -5.74 14.98
N TYR A 3 -0.88 -6.65 14.12
CA TYR A 3 -1.00 -6.40 12.69
C TYR A 3 -2.28 -5.57 12.47
N GLU A 4 -2.18 -4.25 12.60
CA GLU A 4 -3.31 -3.36 12.30
C GLU A 4 -3.26 -2.93 10.83
N ARG A 5 -4.37 -3.08 10.10
CA ARG A 5 -4.50 -2.56 8.74
C ARG A 5 -4.69 -1.05 8.81
N SER A 6 -3.60 -0.29 8.63
CA SER A 6 -3.67 1.17 8.48
C SER A 6 -3.45 1.57 7.01
N PRO A 7 -4.24 2.52 6.48
CA PRO A 7 -4.02 3.10 5.15
C PRO A 7 -2.59 3.62 4.94
N GLU A 8 -1.92 4.05 6.01
CA GLU A 8 -0.57 4.61 5.93
C GLU A 8 0.53 3.56 5.78
N THR A 9 0.27 2.29 6.11
CA THR A 9 1.29 1.23 6.16
C THR A 9 0.96 0.00 5.31
N HIS A 10 -0.27 -0.12 4.82
CA HIS A 10 -0.70 -1.25 4.00
C HIS A 10 0.04 -1.29 2.67
N GLY A 11 0.72 -2.42 2.41
CA GLY A 11 1.55 -2.63 1.21
C GLY A 11 2.93 -2.00 1.25
N TRP A 12 3.36 -1.40 2.37
CA TRP A 12 4.73 -0.93 2.48
C TRP A 12 5.69 -2.10 2.38
N ALA A 13 6.61 -2.02 1.42
CA ALA A 13 7.78 -2.88 1.44
C ALA A 13 8.60 -2.52 2.68
N VAL A 14 8.92 -3.53 3.49
CA VAL A 14 9.91 -3.41 4.56
C VAL A 14 11.22 -3.96 4.01
N PRO A 15 12.08 -3.12 3.40
CA PRO A 15 13.31 -3.60 2.80
C PRO A 15 14.20 -4.22 3.88
N ARG A 16 14.56 -5.49 3.69
CA ARG A 16 15.64 -6.14 4.45
C ARG A 16 16.99 -5.79 3.83
N ALA A 17 17.27 -4.49 3.77
CA ALA A 17 18.45 -3.96 3.13
C ALA A 17 19.57 -3.72 4.15
N GLY A 18 20.78 -4.16 3.81
CA GLY A 18 21.99 -3.83 4.56
C GLY A 18 22.45 -2.39 4.32
N ALA A 19 23.37 -1.89 5.13
CA ALA A 19 23.89 -0.52 5.02
C ALA A 19 24.43 -0.18 3.61
N ALA A 20 25.09 -1.13 2.95
CA ALA A 20 25.58 -0.95 1.59
C ALA A 20 24.45 -0.75 0.56
N GLN A 21 23.36 -1.51 0.68
CA GLN A 21 22.21 -1.42 -0.21
C GLN A 21 21.45 -0.10 0.01
N TRP A 22 21.28 0.33 1.27
CA TRP A 22 20.75 1.65 1.57
C TRP A 22 21.60 2.78 0.99
N ARG A 23 22.93 2.70 1.14
CA ARG A 23 23.83 3.67 0.50
C ARG A 23 23.66 3.68 -1.01
N TRP A 24 23.59 2.51 -1.64
CA TRP A 24 23.43 2.42 -3.09
C TRP A 24 22.11 3.02 -3.59
N TRP A 25 20.98 2.72 -2.95
CA TRP A 25 19.66 3.26 -3.33
C TRP A 25 19.57 4.79 -3.19
N TYR A 26 20.33 5.37 -2.26
CA TYR A 26 20.17 6.76 -1.84
C TYR A 26 21.43 7.62 -1.96
N GLN A 27 22.49 7.14 -2.61
CA GLN A 27 23.78 7.83 -2.74
C GLN A 27 23.70 9.23 -3.38
N GLN A 28 22.67 9.50 -4.20
CA GLN A 28 22.42 10.80 -4.84
C GLN A 28 21.29 11.58 -4.16
N ARG A 29 20.92 11.23 -2.93
CA ARG A 29 19.79 11.83 -2.22
C ARG A 29 20.26 12.47 -0.91
N LEU A 30 19.66 13.60 -0.60
CA LEU A 30 19.79 14.29 0.66
C LEU A 30 18.81 13.71 1.67
N CYS A 31 19.17 13.79 2.95
CA CYS A 31 18.34 13.33 4.05
C CYS A 31 18.16 14.48 5.05
N VAL A 32 16.93 14.69 5.48
CA VAL A 32 16.60 15.58 6.59
C VAL A 32 15.89 14.78 7.68
N LEU A 33 16.30 15.03 8.93
CA LEU A 33 15.73 14.43 10.12
C LEU A 33 15.15 15.53 11.00
N ILE A 34 13.94 15.32 11.49
CA ILE A 34 13.35 16.17 12.53
C ILE A 34 13.47 15.44 13.85
N GLN A 35 14.16 16.05 14.81
CA GLN A 35 14.32 15.52 16.16
C GLN A 35 13.53 16.34 17.16
N GLN A 36 12.81 15.68 18.07
CA GLN A 36 12.13 16.30 19.20
C GLN A 36 12.46 15.49 20.45
N ALA A 37 12.90 16.16 21.51
CA ALA A 37 13.34 15.52 22.76
C ALA A 37 14.35 14.37 22.57
N GLY A 38 15.26 14.49 21.59
CA GLY A 38 16.29 13.48 21.31
C GLY A 38 15.81 12.28 20.48
N VAL A 39 14.56 12.27 20.02
CA VAL A 39 14.00 11.19 19.20
C VAL A 39 13.68 11.70 17.79
N THR A 40 13.99 10.89 16.76
CA THR A 40 13.71 11.23 15.36
C THR A 40 12.22 11.08 15.07
N GLU A 41 11.47 12.18 14.99
CA GLU A 41 10.02 12.21 14.79
C GLU A 41 9.59 12.27 13.31
N ALA A 42 10.46 12.73 12.41
CA ALA A 42 10.21 12.69 10.98
C ALA A 42 11.51 12.54 10.18
N ILE A 43 11.37 12.01 8.97
CA ILE A 43 12.45 11.83 8.00
C ILE A 43 11.95 12.20 6.61
N ALA A 44 12.82 12.78 5.79
CA ALA A 44 12.63 12.81 4.34
C ALA A 44 13.93 12.57 3.59
N LEU A 45 13.82 11.83 2.48
CA LEU A 45 14.85 11.64 1.48
C LEU A 45 14.44 12.40 0.23
N TYR A 46 15.27 13.34 -0.20
CA TYR A 46 14.94 14.27 -1.29
C TYR A 46 16.14 14.53 -2.20
N SER A 47 15.88 15.07 -3.39
CA SER A 47 16.91 15.53 -4.32
C SER A 47 16.63 16.96 -4.73
N LEU A 48 17.68 17.75 -4.90
CA LEU A 48 17.64 19.09 -5.47
C LEU A 48 18.01 19.01 -6.95
N GLN A 49 17.19 19.62 -7.80
CA GLN A 49 17.53 19.88 -9.19
C GLN A 49 17.67 21.39 -9.34
N ASN A 50 18.91 21.86 -9.41
CA ASN A 50 19.22 23.27 -9.58
C ASN A 50 19.52 23.59 -11.05
N SER A 51 19.07 24.76 -11.50
CA SER A 51 19.21 25.33 -12.85
C SER A 51 20.66 25.50 -13.35
N LEU A 52 21.66 25.36 -12.48
CA LEU A 52 23.03 25.84 -12.75
C LEU A 52 23.82 25.02 -13.78
N SER A 53 23.30 23.94 -14.35
CA SER A 53 24.09 23.03 -15.21
C SER A 53 23.77 23.03 -16.71
N ASN A 54 22.79 23.78 -17.23
CA ASN A 54 22.50 23.76 -18.67
C ASN A 54 22.61 25.15 -19.31
N ALA A 55 23.60 25.32 -20.17
CA ALA A 55 23.90 26.51 -20.98
C ALA A 55 22.80 26.92 -21.99
N THR A 56 21.58 26.40 -21.86
CA THR A 56 20.51 26.50 -22.89
C THR A 56 19.10 26.75 -22.37
N GLY A 57 18.85 26.87 -21.06
CA GLY A 57 17.48 27.18 -20.62
C GLY A 57 17.25 27.13 -19.13
N ASN A 58 16.64 28.20 -18.62
CA ASN A 58 16.35 28.49 -17.22
C ASN A 58 15.31 27.49 -16.66
N THR A 59 15.76 26.30 -16.24
CA THR A 59 14.87 25.33 -15.60
C THR A 59 14.70 25.74 -14.15
N PRO A 60 13.48 26.10 -13.69
CA PRO A 60 13.28 26.57 -12.33
C PRO A 60 13.69 25.48 -11.33
N GLY A 61 14.30 25.88 -10.21
CA GLY A 61 14.79 24.95 -9.19
C GLY A 61 13.68 24.06 -8.64
N GLN A 62 13.97 22.76 -8.45
CA GLN A 62 12.99 21.77 -8.00
C GLN A 62 13.51 20.93 -6.83
N ILE A 63 12.61 20.63 -5.89
CA ILE A 63 12.79 19.60 -4.89
C ILE A 63 11.89 18.43 -5.25
N LYS A 64 12.48 17.23 -5.32
CA LYS A 64 11.73 15.98 -5.38
C LYS A 64 11.92 15.20 -4.09
N ILE A 65 10.84 14.98 -3.37
CA ILE A 65 10.81 14.18 -2.16
C ILE A 65 10.43 12.76 -2.56
N TRP A 66 11.35 11.83 -2.31
CA TRP A 66 11.24 10.44 -2.73
C TRP A 66 10.61 9.56 -1.66
N LEU A 67 10.97 9.84 -0.40
CA LEU A 67 10.45 9.14 0.76
C LEU A 67 10.29 10.18 1.85
N TRP A 68 9.20 10.10 2.58
CA TRP A 68 9.00 10.90 3.76
C TRP A 68 8.00 10.22 4.69
N GLY A 69 8.19 10.43 5.98
CA GLY A 69 7.35 9.84 7.01
C GLY A 69 7.54 10.57 8.32
N TRP A 70 6.52 10.51 9.18
CA TRP A 70 6.47 11.20 10.45
C TRP A 70 5.69 10.36 11.46
N ARG A 71 5.92 10.61 12.76
CA ARG A 71 5.11 10.03 13.85
C ARG A 71 4.06 11.00 14.39
N THR A 72 4.34 12.29 14.33
CA THR A 72 3.45 13.33 14.86
C THR A 72 3.14 14.39 13.82
N GLU A 73 1.94 14.97 13.93
CA GLU A 73 1.53 16.09 13.08
C GLU A 73 2.49 17.28 13.24
N ALA A 74 2.97 17.55 14.45
CA ALA A 74 3.95 18.61 14.71
C ALA A 74 5.25 18.40 13.92
N ALA A 75 5.77 17.17 13.87
CA ALA A 75 6.97 16.84 13.09
C ALA A 75 6.73 16.93 11.58
N ARG A 76 5.54 16.52 11.10
CA ARG A 76 5.13 16.72 9.70
C ARG A 76 5.15 18.20 9.32
N GLN A 77 4.59 19.07 10.15
CA GLN A 77 4.58 20.51 9.90
C GLN A 77 5.99 21.11 9.88
N GLN A 78 6.88 20.66 10.78
CA GLN A 78 8.27 21.10 10.77
C GLN A 78 9.00 20.67 9.49
N LEU A 79 8.76 19.45 9.02
CA LEU A 79 9.32 18.95 7.77
C LEU A 79 8.83 19.75 6.55
N LEU A 80 7.53 20.09 6.50
CA LEU A 80 6.99 20.93 5.44
C LEU A 80 7.55 22.37 5.51
N ARG A 81 7.73 22.93 6.72
CA ARG A 81 8.37 24.24 6.91
C ARG A 81 9.82 24.24 6.42
N PHE A 82 10.57 23.17 6.67
CA PHE A 82 11.92 23.01 6.15
C PHE A 82 11.95 23.14 4.62
N PHE A 83 11.04 22.46 3.91
CA PHE A 83 10.95 22.60 2.45
C PHE A 83 10.48 24.01 2.04
N ALA A 84 9.54 24.62 2.77
CA ALA A 84 9.07 25.98 2.49
C ALA A 84 10.17 27.05 2.63
N GLN A 85 11.19 26.83 3.46
CA GLN A 85 12.35 27.73 3.58
C GLN A 85 13.20 27.80 2.31
N HIS A 86 13.03 26.86 1.38
CA HIS A 86 13.73 26.87 0.09
C HIS A 86 13.05 27.75 -0.97
N ARG A 87 11.97 28.48 -0.63
CA ARG A 87 11.15 29.28 -1.56
C ARG A 87 11.94 30.30 -2.40
N ASP A 88 13.08 30.77 -1.90
CA ASP A 88 13.89 31.78 -2.60
C ASP A 88 14.72 31.16 -3.75
N GLN A 89 14.88 29.83 -3.78
CA GLN A 89 15.68 29.10 -4.76
C GLN A 89 14.88 28.04 -5.53
N ILE A 90 13.79 27.54 -4.94
CA ILE A 90 13.01 26.41 -5.43
C ILE A 90 11.59 26.87 -5.74
N HIS A 91 11.14 26.55 -6.95
CA HIS A 91 9.81 26.91 -7.44
C HIS A 91 8.82 25.75 -7.29
N THR A 92 9.30 24.51 -7.37
CA THR A 92 8.45 23.32 -7.36
C THR A 92 8.92 22.32 -6.33
N VAL A 93 7.98 21.81 -5.53
CA VAL A 93 8.19 20.65 -4.64
C VAL A 93 7.26 19.54 -5.11
N THR A 94 7.82 18.40 -5.48
CA THR A 94 7.08 17.21 -5.90
C THR A 94 7.25 16.11 -4.86
N MET A 95 6.14 15.49 -4.48
CA MET A 95 6.13 14.36 -3.54
C MET A 95 5.03 13.37 -3.89
N GLU A 96 5.27 12.10 -3.56
CA GLU A 96 4.27 11.04 -3.69
C GLU A 96 3.49 10.90 -2.38
N LEU A 97 2.20 10.60 -2.53
CA LEU A 97 1.23 10.52 -1.44
C LEU A 97 0.41 9.24 -1.59
N PRO A 98 -0.08 8.66 -0.48
CA PRO A 98 -1.11 7.64 -0.54
C PRO A 98 -2.35 8.15 -1.29
N VAL A 99 -3.04 7.27 -2.02
CA VAL A 99 -4.20 7.62 -2.86
C VAL A 99 -5.33 8.29 -2.07
N HIS A 100 -5.49 7.93 -0.80
CA HIS A 100 -6.51 8.45 0.11
C HIS A 100 -6.05 9.68 0.91
N ALA A 101 -4.82 10.18 0.69
CA ALA A 101 -4.33 11.34 1.42
C ALA A 101 -5.21 12.57 1.14
N VAL A 102 -5.75 13.16 2.21
CA VAL A 102 -6.68 14.30 2.12
C VAL A 102 -5.88 15.59 1.95
N VAL A 103 -5.34 15.81 0.75
CA VAL A 103 -4.50 16.97 0.42
C VAL A 103 -5.26 18.29 0.60
N HIS A 104 -6.54 18.30 0.23
CA HIS A 104 -7.35 19.53 0.20
C HIS A 104 -7.70 20.09 1.58
N ARG A 105 -7.83 19.26 2.64
CA ARG A 105 -8.14 19.75 4.00
C ARG A 105 -6.93 20.37 4.70
N GLY A 106 -5.72 19.89 4.41
CA GLY A 106 -4.49 20.38 5.06
C GLY A 106 -3.75 21.46 4.27
N TRP A 107 -3.86 21.44 2.95
CA TRP A 107 -3.07 22.28 2.04
C TRP A 107 -3.92 23.20 1.16
N GLY A 108 -5.19 23.42 1.52
CA GLY A 108 -6.11 24.29 0.79
C GLY A 108 -5.66 25.76 0.68
N SER A 109 -4.70 26.19 1.49
CA SER A 109 -4.08 27.52 1.41
C SER A 109 -2.91 27.60 0.42
N ILE A 110 -2.56 26.52 -0.31
CA ILE A 110 -1.50 26.53 -1.32
C ILE A 110 -2.09 27.01 -2.65
N PRO A 111 -1.81 28.25 -3.10
CA PRO A 111 -2.47 28.87 -4.25
C PRO A 111 -2.12 28.22 -5.60
N HIS A 112 -1.08 27.38 -5.64
CA HIS A 112 -0.55 26.76 -6.86
C HIS A 112 -0.36 25.24 -6.74
N LEU A 113 -1.26 24.56 -6.02
CA LEU A 113 -1.28 23.10 -6.02
C LEU A 113 -1.60 22.59 -7.44
N THR A 114 -0.57 22.08 -8.11
CA THR A 114 -0.68 21.49 -9.47
C THR A 114 -1.48 20.17 -9.38
N PRO A 115 -2.24 19.78 -10.42
CA PRO A 115 -3.07 18.58 -10.38
C PRO A 115 -2.31 17.34 -9.89
N VAL A 116 -2.92 16.63 -8.94
CA VAL A 116 -2.48 15.32 -8.47
C VAL A 116 -2.52 14.35 -9.65
N GLN A 117 -1.35 13.91 -10.10
CA GLN A 117 -1.25 12.86 -11.11
C GLN A 117 -1.16 11.52 -10.39
N MET A 118 -2.02 10.57 -10.75
CA MET A 118 -1.88 9.19 -10.27
C MET A 118 -0.65 8.57 -10.92
N ALA A 119 0.32 8.15 -10.11
CA ALA A 119 1.45 7.37 -10.57
C ALA A 119 0.98 5.99 -11.06
N LEU A 120 1.80 5.33 -11.90
CA LEU A 120 1.56 3.95 -12.30
C LEU A 120 1.44 3.06 -11.06
N PRO A 121 0.34 2.29 -10.91
CA PRO A 121 0.15 1.45 -9.74
C PRO A 121 1.11 0.26 -9.77
N TRP A 122 1.45 -0.25 -8.58
CA TRP A 122 2.18 -1.50 -8.51
C TRP A 122 1.30 -2.66 -8.95
N MET A 123 1.90 -3.63 -9.62
CA MET A 123 1.28 -4.90 -9.89
C MET A 123 1.74 -5.90 -8.83
N VAL A 124 0.78 -6.60 -8.24
CA VAL A 124 1.01 -7.62 -7.22
C VAL A 124 0.28 -8.88 -7.64
N ARG A 125 0.78 -10.02 -7.16
CA ARG A 125 0.19 -11.34 -7.40
C ARG A 125 0.46 -12.24 -6.21
N VAL A 126 -0.56 -12.98 -5.78
CA VAL A 126 -0.35 -14.10 -4.87
C VAL A 126 0.31 -15.23 -5.65
N VAL A 127 1.53 -15.60 -5.23
CA VAL A 127 2.27 -16.70 -5.86
C VAL A 127 1.87 -18.04 -5.26
N ASP A 128 1.72 -18.13 -3.94
CA ASP A 128 1.42 -19.37 -3.23
C ASP A 128 0.46 -19.13 -2.06
N LEU A 129 -0.72 -19.73 -2.14
CA LEU A 129 -1.76 -19.65 -1.11
C LEU A 129 -1.41 -20.41 0.18
N SER A 130 -0.61 -21.46 0.09
CA SER A 130 -0.21 -22.28 1.25
C SER A 130 0.79 -21.57 2.16
N HIS A 131 1.52 -20.59 1.60
CA HIS A 131 2.55 -19.81 2.29
C HIS A 131 2.13 -18.36 2.54
N LEU A 132 0.81 -18.08 2.57
CA LEU A 132 0.32 -16.76 2.93
C LEU A 132 0.80 -16.35 4.33
N PRO A 133 1.39 -15.16 4.50
CA PRO A 133 1.69 -14.64 5.83
C PRO A 133 0.39 -14.38 6.60
N PRO A 134 0.45 -14.20 7.93
CA PRO A 134 -0.72 -13.77 8.70
C PRO A 134 -1.34 -12.51 8.09
N VAL A 135 -2.56 -12.63 7.57
CA VAL A 135 -3.28 -11.49 7.00
C VAL A 135 -4.30 -11.01 8.02
N PRO A 136 -4.15 -9.79 8.58
CA PRO A 136 -5.19 -9.22 9.41
C PRO A 136 -6.47 -9.04 8.59
N LEU A 137 -7.60 -9.43 9.17
CA LEU A 137 -8.92 -9.21 8.63
C LEU A 137 -9.47 -7.86 9.12
N GLY A 138 -10.49 -7.37 8.44
CA GLY A 138 -11.27 -6.22 8.90
C GLY A 138 -12.11 -6.55 10.15
N ASN A 139 -13.25 -5.88 10.28
CA ASN A 139 -14.14 -6.06 11.44
C ASN A 139 -14.69 -7.48 11.47
N THR A 140 -14.23 -8.30 12.41
CA THR A 140 -14.74 -9.66 12.62
C THR A 140 -15.46 -9.72 13.95
N THR A 141 -16.75 -10.07 13.93
CA THR A 141 -17.57 -10.21 15.15
C THR A 141 -17.76 -11.66 15.56
N THR A 142 -17.64 -12.59 14.61
CA THR A 142 -17.78 -14.03 14.86
C THR A 142 -16.78 -14.83 14.04
N PRO A 143 -16.19 -15.91 14.60
CA PRO A 143 -15.40 -16.85 13.82
C PRO A 143 -16.27 -17.49 12.75
N THR A 144 -15.90 -17.31 11.50
CA THR A 144 -16.59 -17.89 10.35
C THR A 144 -15.60 -18.55 9.41
N SER A 145 -16.08 -19.52 8.65
CA SER A 145 -15.29 -20.24 7.66
C SER A 145 -16.02 -20.28 6.32
N VAL A 146 -15.28 -20.06 5.24
CA VAL A 146 -15.81 -20.06 3.87
C VAL A 146 -14.97 -21.00 3.01
N ALA A 147 -15.65 -21.92 2.30
CA ALA A 147 -15.02 -22.80 1.32
C ALA A 147 -14.99 -22.09 -0.04
N ILE A 148 -13.79 -21.84 -0.55
CA ILE A 148 -13.56 -21.09 -1.78
C ILE A 148 -12.81 -21.96 -2.81
N ALA A 149 -13.37 -22.09 -4.01
CA ALA A 149 -12.68 -22.69 -5.14
C ALA A 149 -11.87 -21.63 -5.89
N ILE A 150 -10.58 -21.90 -6.10
CA ILE A 150 -9.65 -21.00 -6.76
C ILE A 150 -9.26 -21.55 -8.13
N THR A 151 -9.28 -20.65 -9.13
CA THR A 151 -8.73 -20.89 -10.46
C THR A 151 -7.47 -20.05 -10.66
N ASP A 152 -6.37 -20.70 -11.02
CA ASP A 152 -5.08 -20.08 -11.30
C ASP A 152 -4.38 -20.79 -12.48
N PRO A 153 -4.54 -20.28 -13.71
CA PRO A 153 -3.96 -20.91 -14.89
C PRO A 153 -2.43 -20.95 -14.93
N LEU A 154 -1.75 -20.11 -14.14
CA LEU A 154 -0.29 -19.98 -14.17
C LEU A 154 0.38 -20.76 -13.04
N CYS A 155 -0.31 -20.96 -11.92
CA CYS A 155 0.23 -21.60 -10.73
C CYS A 155 -0.73 -22.70 -10.25
N PRO A 156 -0.63 -23.94 -10.80
CA PRO A 156 -1.57 -25.03 -10.50
C PRO A 156 -1.63 -25.43 -9.02
N TRP A 157 -0.60 -25.11 -8.23
CA TRP A 157 -0.59 -25.36 -6.78
C TRP A 157 -1.57 -24.46 -6.00
N ASN A 158 -2.06 -23.37 -6.60
CA ASN A 158 -3.12 -22.54 -6.03
C ASN A 158 -4.52 -23.08 -6.36
N GLU A 159 -4.65 -23.94 -7.38
CA GLU A 159 -5.95 -24.44 -7.82
C GLU A 159 -6.61 -25.39 -6.80
N GLY A 160 -7.94 -25.39 -6.80
CA GLY A 160 -8.75 -26.26 -5.96
C GLY A 160 -9.50 -25.53 -4.86
N ILE A 161 -10.00 -26.28 -3.89
CA ILE A 161 -10.84 -25.74 -2.81
C ILE A 161 -9.97 -25.43 -1.60
N TRP A 162 -10.14 -24.24 -1.06
CA TRP A 162 -9.48 -23.75 0.13
C TRP A 162 -10.53 -23.44 1.19
N MET A 163 -10.20 -23.73 2.46
CA MET A 163 -10.97 -23.27 3.60
C MET A 163 -10.32 -22.01 4.13
N TRP A 164 -11.06 -20.91 4.07
CA TRP A 164 -10.68 -19.63 4.65
C TRP A 164 -11.43 -19.46 5.95
N SER A 165 -10.74 -19.11 7.02
CA SER A 165 -11.36 -18.93 8.33
C SER A 165 -10.76 -17.75 9.07
N ASP A 166 -11.61 -17.07 9.82
CA ASP A 166 -11.17 -16.08 10.79
C ASP A 166 -10.73 -16.78 12.08
N HIS A 167 -9.49 -16.51 12.48
CA HIS A 167 -8.95 -16.89 13.77
C HIS A 167 -8.44 -15.66 14.51
N GLN A 168 -9.33 -15.03 15.30
CA GLN A 168 -9.02 -13.85 16.12
C GLN A 168 -8.58 -12.62 15.29
N GLY A 169 -9.30 -12.35 14.20
CA GLY A 169 -9.00 -11.25 13.28
C GLY A 169 -7.85 -11.55 12.32
N ILE A 170 -7.41 -12.81 12.21
CA ILE A 170 -6.34 -13.24 11.30
C ILE A 170 -6.89 -14.31 10.35
N LEU A 171 -6.67 -14.11 9.06
CA LEU A 171 -7.02 -15.08 8.03
C LEU A 171 -6.16 -16.33 8.17
N ARG A 172 -6.81 -17.50 8.23
CA ARG A 172 -6.18 -18.80 8.03
C ARG A 172 -6.71 -19.42 6.75
N CYS A 173 -5.78 -19.86 5.90
CA CYS A 173 -6.06 -20.57 4.66
C CYS A 173 -5.53 -21.99 4.76
N ALA A 174 -6.38 -22.98 4.46
CA ALA A 174 -5.97 -24.38 4.41
C ALA A 174 -6.54 -25.04 3.16
N PRO A 175 -5.75 -25.84 2.41
CA PRO A 175 -6.28 -26.59 1.28
C PRO A 175 -7.26 -27.67 1.76
N VAL A 176 -8.36 -27.86 1.05
CA VAL A 176 -9.32 -28.93 1.31
C VAL A 176 -8.92 -30.16 0.47
N PRO A 177 -8.62 -31.31 1.10
CA PRO A 177 -8.27 -32.53 0.36
C PRO A 177 -9.39 -32.97 -0.59
N LYS A 178 -9.04 -33.47 -1.78
CA LYS A 178 -10.00 -33.98 -2.76
C LYS A 178 -10.89 -35.11 -2.24
N SER A 179 -10.46 -35.81 -1.19
CA SER A 179 -11.24 -36.85 -0.52
C SER A 179 -12.44 -36.30 0.27
N ASN A 180 -12.45 -35.00 0.59
CA ASN A 180 -13.53 -34.38 1.34
C ASN A 180 -14.59 -33.86 0.38
N ALA A 181 -15.82 -34.36 0.52
CA ALA A 181 -16.98 -33.89 -0.23
C ALA A 181 -17.48 -32.53 0.30
N ILE A 182 -16.68 -31.48 0.15
CA ILE A 182 -17.06 -30.10 0.46
C ILE A 182 -17.32 -29.38 -0.86
N SER A 183 -18.55 -28.87 -1.02
CA SER A 183 -18.87 -27.98 -2.12
C SER A 183 -18.40 -26.55 -1.78
N PRO A 184 -17.71 -25.86 -2.71
CA PRO A 184 -17.32 -24.48 -2.50
C PRO A 184 -18.56 -23.58 -2.48
N THR A 185 -18.62 -22.64 -1.55
CA THR A 185 -19.68 -21.61 -1.49
C THR A 185 -19.30 -20.37 -2.31
N VAL A 186 -18.01 -20.22 -2.60
CA VAL A 186 -17.43 -19.14 -3.42
C VAL A 186 -16.52 -19.73 -4.49
N ASN A 187 -16.53 -19.15 -5.68
CA ASN A 187 -15.55 -19.36 -6.74
C ASN A 187 -14.81 -18.05 -6.97
N ALA A 188 -13.48 -18.08 -7.05
CA ALA A 188 -12.68 -16.91 -7.34
C ALA A 188 -11.50 -17.22 -8.27
N THR A 189 -11.09 -16.24 -9.05
CA THR A 189 -9.78 -16.28 -9.71
C THR A 189 -8.68 -15.83 -8.76
N ILE A 190 -7.43 -16.17 -9.07
CA ILE A 190 -6.28 -15.68 -8.31
C ILE A 190 -6.15 -14.15 -8.34
N GLU A 191 -6.63 -13.48 -9.40
CA GLU A 191 -6.70 -12.03 -9.49
C GLU A 191 -7.69 -11.45 -8.47
N ALA A 192 -8.86 -12.06 -8.29
CA ALA A 192 -9.81 -11.66 -7.25
C ALA A 192 -9.21 -11.84 -5.84
N VAL A 193 -8.58 -12.99 -5.57
CA VAL A 193 -7.92 -13.24 -4.28
C VAL A 193 -6.84 -12.18 -4.03
N THR A 194 -6.00 -11.93 -5.03
CA THR A 194 -4.95 -10.91 -4.93
C THR A 194 -5.57 -9.53 -4.65
N ALA A 195 -6.62 -9.14 -5.39
CA ALA A 195 -7.27 -7.85 -5.21
C ALA A 195 -7.90 -7.68 -3.82
N LEU A 196 -8.50 -8.73 -3.25
CA LEU A 196 -9.06 -8.73 -1.90
C LEU A 196 -7.97 -8.57 -0.84
N LEU A 197 -6.89 -9.36 -0.92
CA LEU A 197 -5.81 -9.31 0.06
C LEU A 197 -5.13 -7.94 0.08
N TYR A 198 -4.94 -7.34 -1.09
CA TYR A 198 -4.34 -6.01 -1.22
C TYR A 198 -5.35 -4.86 -1.13
N GLY A 199 -6.64 -5.13 -0.97
CA GLY A 199 -7.68 -4.11 -0.80
C GLY A 199 -7.86 -3.18 -2.01
N THR A 200 -7.51 -3.62 -3.22
CA THR A 200 -7.55 -2.78 -4.42
C THR A 200 -8.93 -2.71 -5.07
N HIS A 201 -9.80 -3.68 -4.78
CA HIS A 201 -11.16 -3.75 -5.30
C HIS A 201 -12.13 -4.18 -4.20
N THR A 202 -13.37 -3.70 -4.30
CA THR A 202 -14.50 -4.15 -3.50
C THR A 202 -15.00 -5.52 -3.97
N VAL A 203 -15.72 -6.23 -3.11
CA VAL A 203 -16.41 -7.48 -3.47
C VAL A 203 -17.41 -7.27 -4.62
N ALA A 204 -18.10 -6.13 -4.65
CA ALA A 204 -19.04 -5.78 -5.71
C ALA A 204 -18.34 -5.69 -7.07
N GLU A 205 -17.23 -4.93 -7.15
CA GLU A 205 -16.46 -4.79 -8.40
C GLU A 205 -15.89 -6.12 -8.89
N LEU A 206 -15.44 -6.99 -7.98
CA LEU A 206 -14.94 -8.33 -8.33
C LEU A 206 -16.06 -9.25 -8.83
N SER A 207 -17.27 -9.08 -8.28
CA SER A 207 -18.47 -9.80 -8.72
C SER A 207 -18.91 -9.35 -10.10
N ASP A 208 -18.93 -8.05 -10.36
CA ASP A 208 -19.26 -7.47 -11.68
C ASP A 208 -18.30 -7.97 -12.76
N ARG A 209 -17.00 -8.05 -12.43
CA ARG A 209 -15.96 -8.61 -13.32
C ARG A 209 -16.03 -10.13 -13.50
N GLN A 210 -16.93 -10.80 -12.78
CA GLN A 210 -17.07 -12.25 -12.76
C GLN A 210 -15.82 -12.97 -12.22
N TRP A 211 -14.94 -12.26 -11.50
CA TRP A 211 -13.73 -12.83 -10.88
C TRP A 211 -14.01 -13.43 -9.50
N LEU A 212 -15.12 -13.05 -8.87
CA LEU A 212 -15.60 -13.57 -7.61
C LEU A 212 -17.10 -13.88 -7.73
N LYS A 213 -17.53 -15.09 -7.38
CA LYS A 213 -18.94 -15.50 -7.41
C LYS A 213 -19.24 -16.35 -6.20
N GLY A 214 -20.39 -16.16 -5.56
CA GLY A 214 -20.77 -16.99 -4.43
C GLY A 214 -22.18 -16.66 -3.96
N ASP A 215 -22.61 -17.33 -2.90
CA ASP A 215 -23.86 -16.97 -2.24
C ASP A 215 -23.73 -15.62 -1.49
N ALA A 216 -24.86 -14.95 -1.28
CA ALA A 216 -24.89 -13.62 -0.69
C ALA A 216 -24.25 -13.54 0.71
N ARG A 217 -24.38 -14.61 1.52
CA ARG A 217 -23.81 -14.65 2.87
C ARG A 217 -22.29 -14.73 2.81
N SER A 218 -21.73 -15.56 1.93
CA SER A 218 -20.28 -15.64 1.75
C SER A 218 -19.72 -14.33 1.19
N LEU A 219 -20.37 -13.70 0.21
CA LEU A 219 -19.89 -12.42 -0.34
C LEU A 219 -19.91 -11.29 0.69
N GLU A 220 -20.94 -11.21 1.54
CA GLU A 220 -20.98 -10.24 2.65
C GLU A 220 -19.86 -10.49 3.67
N GLN A 221 -19.54 -11.76 3.94
CA GLN A 221 -18.41 -12.12 4.79
C GLN A 221 -17.08 -11.63 4.21
N PHE A 222 -16.87 -11.77 2.90
CA PHE A 222 -15.68 -11.25 2.22
C PHE A 222 -15.62 -9.73 2.25
N HIS A 223 -16.75 -9.04 2.10
CA HIS A 223 -16.82 -7.58 2.19
C HIS A 223 -16.39 -7.10 3.58
N THR A 224 -16.81 -7.82 4.62
CA THR A 224 -16.45 -7.57 6.01
C THR A 224 -14.97 -7.88 6.30
N TRP A 225 -14.45 -9.00 5.78
CA TRP A 225 -13.06 -9.43 5.95
C TRP A 225 -12.05 -8.55 5.23
N PHE A 226 -12.39 -8.05 4.05
CA PHE A 226 -11.48 -7.33 3.16
C PHE A 226 -12.05 -5.95 2.82
N PRO A 227 -12.11 -5.03 3.79
CA PRO A 227 -12.46 -3.65 3.48
C PRO A 227 -11.43 -3.09 2.47
N PRO A 228 -11.88 -2.32 1.46
CA PRO A 228 -10.99 -1.69 0.51
C PRO A 228 -9.94 -0.84 1.23
N LEU A 229 -8.68 -1.06 0.87
CA LEU A 229 -7.55 -0.38 1.46
C LEU A 229 -6.49 -0.26 0.37
N ALA A 230 -6.46 0.90 -0.29
CA ALA A 230 -5.48 1.14 -1.35
C ALA A 230 -4.07 1.00 -0.76
N PHE A 231 -3.32 0.01 -1.25
CA PHE A 231 -1.96 -0.19 -0.81
C PHE A 231 -1.06 0.94 -1.35
N TYR A 232 -0.08 1.34 -0.55
CA TYR A 232 0.88 2.38 -0.90
C TYR A 232 2.28 1.84 -0.67
N ASN A 233 3.18 2.00 -1.64
CA ASN A 233 4.58 1.60 -1.50
C ASN A 233 5.48 2.70 -2.07
N PRO A 234 6.29 3.38 -1.21
CA PRO A 234 7.19 4.44 -1.65
C PRO A 234 8.49 3.91 -2.28
N PHE A 235 8.77 2.61 -2.20
CA PHE A 235 10.02 2.02 -2.70
C PHE A 235 9.88 1.55 -4.13
N LYS A 236 10.53 2.25 -5.07
CA LYS A 236 10.65 1.85 -6.48
C LYS A 236 11.79 0.83 -6.65
N PHE A 237 11.52 -0.34 -7.21
CA PHE A 237 12.48 -1.42 -7.47
C PHE A 237 12.30 -2.01 -8.87
#